data_AF-A0A928NX83-F1
#
_entry.id   AF-A0A928NX83-F1
#
_cell.length_a   1.000
_cell.length_b   1.000
_cell.length_c   1.000
_cell.angle_alpha   90.00
_cell.angle_beta   90.00
_cell.angle_gamma   90.00
#
_symmetry.space_group_name_H-M   'P 1'
#
loop_
_entity.id
_entity.type
_entity.pdbx_description
1 polymer ?
#
loop_
_entity_poly.entity_id
_entity_poly.type
_entity_poly.pdbx_seq_one_letter_code
_entity_poly.pdbx_strand_id
1 'polypeptide(L)'
;MKKVLSVFLCGIMLLCFVACDKSIVSNTQPTESTGQTDTNNQATAIFNTKNIKRITFYAYYGSGKGSDVPAEHLGEITTWLNSFKIDTDREFPDLVPPGTNTIKVEIEYFDGTIVKKGLDTTTVDGITYYIKGDTAPKCYEEIISKTSLN
;
A
#
# COMPACT_ATOMS: atom_id res chain seq x y z
N MET A 1 39.19 -8.13 54.62
CA MET A 1 38.67 -7.61 55.92
C MET A 1 37.16 -7.44 55.81
N LYS A 2 36.40 -7.87 56.85
CA LYS A 2 34.93 -7.69 57.09
C LYS A 2 34.01 -8.35 56.05
N LYS A 3 33.15 -9.35 56.29
CA LYS A 3 32.31 -9.81 57.41
C LYS A 3 31.18 -8.84 57.85
N VAL A 4 29.96 -9.32 57.58
CA VAL A 4 28.68 -9.28 58.36
C VAL A 4 27.62 -8.17 58.19
N LEU A 5 26.39 -8.65 57.92
CA LEU A 5 25.10 -8.44 58.64
C LEU A 5 24.12 -7.31 58.26
N SER A 6 22.86 -7.71 58.01
CA SER A 6 21.59 -7.28 58.66
C SER A 6 20.45 -7.35 57.63
N VAL A 7 19.60 -8.38 57.53
CA VAL A 7 18.40 -8.71 58.34
C VAL A 7 17.57 -7.47 58.69
N PHE A 8 16.28 -7.44 58.30
CA PHE A 8 15.12 -7.26 59.18
C PHE A 8 13.80 -7.40 58.38
N LEU A 9 13.02 -8.45 58.74
CA LEU A 9 11.58 -8.44 59.07
C LEU A 9 10.57 -7.86 58.04
N CYS A 10 9.29 -8.24 57.99
CA CYS A 10 8.42 -9.24 58.61
C CYS A 10 7.09 -8.97 57.90
N GLY A 11 6.40 -10.00 57.41
CA GLY A 11 5.16 -9.80 56.65
C GLY A 11 4.47 -11.12 56.39
N ILE A 12 4.12 -11.81 57.47
CA ILE A 12 3.27 -13.01 57.50
C ILE A 12 1.82 -12.57 57.29
N MET A 13 1.13 -13.14 56.29
CA MET A 13 -0.23 -13.74 56.44
C MET A 13 -0.66 -14.32 55.08
N LEU A 14 -0.64 -15.64 54.88
CA LEU A 14 -1.71 -16.61 55.17
C LEU A 14 -3.03 -16.21 54.47
N LEU A 15 -3.47 -16.88 53.40
CA LEU A 15 -4.36 -18.06 53.35
C LEU A 15 -4.84 -18.14 51.88
N CYS A 16 -5.07 -19.26 51.18
CA CYS A 16 -5.51 -20.60 51.53
C CYS A 16 -5.08 -21.60 50.43
N PHE A 17 -4.89 -22.84 50.88
CA PHE A 17 -4.84 -24.07 50.11
C PHE A 17 -6.08 -24.26 49.22
N VAL A 18 -5.91 -24.76 47.99
CA VAL A 18 -6.65 -25.94 47.49
C VAL A 18 -5.74 -26.71 46.52
N ALA A 19 -5.45 -27.95 46.88
CA ALA A 19 -4.91 -28.96 45.99
C ALA A 19 -5.99 -29.40 45.00
N CYS A 20 -5.63 -29.55 43.72
CA CYS A 20 -6.20 -30.65 42.93
C CYS A 20 -5.25 -31.01 41.79
N ASP A 21 -4.48 -32.05 42.06
CA ASP A 21 -3.85 -32.89 41.04
C ASP A 21 -4.97 -33.57 40.23
N LYS A 22 -4.92 -33.45 38.90
CA LYS A 22 -5.53 -34.38 37.93
C LYS A 22 -5.14 -33.96 36.51
N SER A 23 -4.14 -34.64 35.97
CA SER A 23 -3.81 -34.64 34.54
C SER A 23 -4.99 -35.08 33.68
N ILE A 24 -5.48 -34.22 32.78
CA ILE A 24 -6.22 -34.61 31.57
C ILE A 24 -5.82 -33.66 30.42
N VAL A 25 -5.36 -34.27 29.32
CA VAL A 25 -5.06 -33.68 28.01
C VAL A 25 -6.24 -32.89 27.45
N SER A 26 -6.02 -31.65 27.01
CA SER A 26 -6.79 -31.02 25.92
C SER A 26 -6.13 -29.75 25.40
N ASN A 27 -5.76 -29.81 24.13
CA ASN A 27 -5.78 -28.76 23.12
C ASN A 27 -5.97 -27.32 23.63
N THR A 28 -4.93 -26.49 23.54
CA THR A 28 -5.05 -25.05 23.83
C THR A 28 -4.35 -24.23 22.75
N GLN A 29 -5.19 -23.65 21.90
CA GLN A 29 -4.99 -22.38 21.20
C GLN A 29 -4.26 -21.36 22.09
N PRO A 30 -3.29 -20.59 21.57
CA PRO A 30 -2.90 -19.35 22.21
C PRO A 30 -3.76 -18.21 21.66
N THR A 31 -4.60 -17.64 22.51
CA THR A 31 -5.13 -16.28 22.34
C THR A 31 -4.31 -15.34 23.23
N GLU A 32 -3.77 -14.31 22.58
CA GLU A 32 -3.41 -12.98 23.07
C GLU A 32 -2.36 -12.79 24.19
N SER A 33 -1.31 -12.05 23.81
CA SER A 33 -0.87 -10.76 24.38
C SER A 33 0.62 -10.65 24.08
N THR A 34 1.17 -9.64 23.42
CA THR A 34 1.21 -8.24 23.86
C THR A 34 1.81 -7.45 22.69
N GLY A 35 1.39 -6.20 22.51
CA GLY A 35 1.70 -5.35 21.36
C GLY A 35 3.17 -5.33 20.93
N GLN A 36 3.39 -5.75 19.69
CA GLN A 36 4.50 -5.28 18.89
C GLN A 36 3.88 -4.44 17.78
N THR A 37 4.16 -3.14 17.83
CA THR A 37 3.77 -2.18 16.80
C THR A 37 4.52 -2.57 15.53
N ASP A 38 3.90 -3.46 14.74
CA ASP A 38 4.28 -3.63 13.36
C ASP A 38 4.03 -2.29 12.68
N THR A 39 5.11 -1.54 12.47
CA THR A 39 5.11 -0.37 11.59
C THR A 39 4.59 -0.84 10.25
N ASN A 40 3.32 -0.55 10.07
CA ASN A 40 2.45 -0.72 8.95
C ASN A 40 3.12 -0.24 7.66
N ASN A 41 3.92 -1.09 7.01
CA ASN A 41 4.37 -0.87 5.65
C ASN A 41 3.27 -1.35 4.67
N GLN A 42 2.04 -0.86 4.88
CA GLN A 42 1.03 -0.88 3.83
C GLN A 42 1.54 0.09 2.77
N ALA A 43 2.14 -0.47 1.71
CA ALA A 43 2.43 0.28 0.50
C ALA A 43 1.16 1.05 0.12
N THR A 44 1.19 2.38 0.23
CA THR A 44 0.02 3.21 -0.06
C THR A 44 -0.31 3.01 -1.53
N ALA A 45 -1.48 2.45 -1.82
CA ALA A 45 -1.92 2.22 -3.19
C ALA A 45 -2.00 3.56 -3.94
N ILE A 46 -1.33 3.66 -5.08
CA ILE A 46 -1.25 4.91 -5.86
C ILE A 46 -2.59 5.22 -6.56
N PHE A 47 -3.26 4.16 -7.02
CA PHE A 47 -4.54 4.23 -7.71
C PHE A 47 -5.60 3.49 -6.89
N ASN A 48 -6.77 4.10 -6.74
CA ASN A 48 -7.94 3.39 -6.25
C ASN A 48 -8.54 2.61 -7.43
N THR A 49 -8.54 1.29 -7.32
CA THR A 49 -8.98 0.37 -8.38
C THR A 49 -10.39 -0.18 -8.15
N LYS A 50 -11.09 0.29 -7.12
CA LYS A 50 -12.46 -0.12 -6.79
C LYS A 50 -13.48 0.78 -7.47
N ASN A 51 -14.60 0.18 -7.90
CA ASN A 51 -15.75 0.90 -8.46
C ASN A 51 -15.40 1.84 -9.62
N ILE A 52 -14.46 1.44 -10.46
CA ILE A 52 -14.10 2.16 -11.68
C ILE A 52 -15.22 2.01 -12.71
N LYS A 53 -15.67 3.13 -13.26
CA LYS A 53 -16.65 3.20 -14.35
C LYS A 53 -15.96 3.34 -15.72
N ARG A 54 -14.93 4.19 -15.82
CA ARG A 54 -14.17 4.40 -17.06
C ARG A 54 -12.72 4.73 -16.75
N ILE A 55 -11.81 4.27 -17.62
CA ILE A 55 -10.40 4.64 -17.63
C ILE A 55 -10.09 5.25 -19.00
N THR A 56 -9.40 6.38 -19.01
CA THR A 56 -8.98 7.05 -20.23
C THR A 56 -7.49 7.38 -20.14
N PHE A 57 -6.72 7.01 -21.15
CA PHE A 57 -5.30 7.34 -21.23
C PHE A 57 -5.05 8.54 -22.15
N TYR A 58 -4.05 9.34 -21.79
CA TYR A 58 -3.61 10.49 -22.58
C TYR A 58 -2.09 10.42 -22.80
N ALA A 59 -1.68 10.39 -24.06
CA ALA A 59 -0.29 10.54 -24.44
C ALA A 59 0.10 12.02 -24.40
N TYR A 60 1.01 12.39 -23.50
CA TYR A 60 1.67 13.70 -23.37
C TYR A 60 0.80 14.94 -23.05
N TYR A 61 1.44 15.92 -22.38
CA TYR A 61 0.82 17.14 -21.87
C TYR A 61 0.37 18.07 -23.01
N GLY A 62 -0.94 18.29 -23.16
CA GLY A 62 -1.47 19.56 -23.64
C GLY A 62 -2.39 19.57 -24.86
N SER A 63 -2.54 18.48 -25.64
CA SER A 63 -3.30 18.60 -26.91
C SER A 63 -3.89 17.32 -27.50
N GLY A 64 -4.02 16.22 -26.76
CA GLY A 64 -4.52 14.95 -27.31
C GLY A 64 -5.95 14.61 -26.90
N LYS A 65 -6.72 14.01 -27.83
CA LYS A 65 -7.92 13.23 -27.48
C LYS A 65 -7.45 12.02 -26.67
N GLY A 66 -8.02 11.81 -25.49
CA GLY A 66 -7.75 10.61 -24.71
C GLY A 66 -8.33 9.37 -25.39
N SER A 67 -7.72 8.21 -25.16
CA SER A 67 -8.28 6.92 -25.58
C SER A 67 -8.89 6.22 -24.38
N ASP A 68 -10.19 5.94 -24.49
CA ASP A 68 -10.89 5.13 -23.51
C ASP A 68 -10.39 3.68 -23.56
N VAL A 69 -10.24 3.08 -22.39
CA VAL A 69 -9.94 1.66 -22.24
C VAL A 69 -11.21 0.87 -22.58
N PRO A 70 -11.18 -0.01 -23.60
CA PRO A 70 -12.30 -0.87 -23.93
C PRO A 70 -12.70 -1.80 -22.78
N ALA A 71 -13.98 -2.16 -22.70
CA ALA A 71 -14.52 -2.93 -21.58
C ALA A 71 -13.82 -4.30 -21.41
N GLU A 72 -13.42 -4.92 -22.52
CA GLU A 72 -12.66 -6.17 -22.57
C GLU A 72 -11.26 -6.06 -21.94
N HIS A 73 -10.68 -4.86 -21.88
CA HIS A 73 -9.35 -4.60 -21.31
C HIS A 73 -9.40 -3.99 -19.91
N LEU A 74 -10.57 -3.59 -19.40
CA LEU A 74 -10.68 -2.93 -18.09
C LEU A 74 -10.13 -3.78 -16.94
N GLY A 75 -10.37 -5.09 -16.93
CA GLY A 75 -9.87 -5.97 -15.87
C GLY A 75 -8.34 -6.07 -15.84
N GLU A 76 -7.72 -6.21 -17.01
CA GLU A 76 -6.26 -6.29 -17.16
C GLU A 76 -5.59 -4.97 -16.79
N ILE A 77 -6.12 -3.85 -17.30
CA ILE A 77 -5.61 -2.50 -16.98
C ILE A 77 -5.79 -2.17 -15.49
N THR A 78 -6.92 -2.53 -14.89
CA THR A 78 -7.17 -2.29 -13.46
C THR A 78 -6.19 -3.08 -12.59
N THR A 79 -5.93 -4.33 -12.97
CA THR A 79 -4.93 -5.18 -12.28
C THR A 79 -3.55 -4.55 -12.37
N TRP A 80 -3.17 -4.06 -13.55
CA TRP A 80 -1.90 -3.37 -13.75
C TRP A 80 -1.81 -2.07 -12.95
N LEU A 81 -2.83 -1.21 -12.95
CA LEU A 81 -2.87 0.00 -12.12
C LEU A 81 -2.74 -0.31 -10.62
N ASN A 82 -3.28 -1.44 -10.16
CA ASN A 82 -3.16 -1.86 -8.77
C ASN A 82 -1.73 -2.26 -8.36
N SER A 83 -0.85 -2.54 -9.32
CA SER A 83 0.55 -2.92 -9.06
C SER A 83 1.47 -1.75 -8.71
N PHE A 84 1.02 -0.51 -8.98
CA PHE A 84 1.84 0.68 -8.81
C PHE A 84 2.09 1.00 -7.34
N LYS A 85 3.36 1.21 -7.04
CA LYS A 85 3.87 1.61 -5.73
C LYS A 85 4.95 2.68 -5.89
N ILE A 86 5.21 3.39 -4.80
CA ILE A 86 6.37 4.28 -4.69
C ILE A 86 7.65 3.47 -4.98
N ASP A 87 8.52 3.97 -5.86
CA ASP A 87 9.75 3.28 -6.25
C ASP A 87 10.84 3.45 -5.19
N THR A 88 10.90 2.50 -4.25
CA THR A 88 11.83 2.55 -3.11
C THR A 88 13.28 2.26 -3.40
N ASP A 89 13.59 1.87 -4.64
CA ASP A 89 14.95 1.54 -5.04
C ASP A 89 15.70 2.80 -5.54
N ARG A 90 14.99 3.93 -5.70
CA ARG A 90 15.57 5.25 -5.95
C ARG A 90 15.75 5.99 -4.63
N GLU A 91 16.79 6.82 -4.55
CA GLU A 91 17.00 7.67 -3.37
C GLU A 91 15.80 8.60 -3.15
N PHE A 92 15.34 8.73 -1.90
CA PHE A 92 14.16 9.53 -1.56
C PHE A 92 14.49 10.84 -0.86
N PRO A 93 13.73 11.93 -1.16
CA PRO A 93 13.01 12.19 -2.41
C PRO A 93 13.97 12.75 -3.45
N ASP A 94 14.18 12.03 -4.54
CA ASP A 94 14.93 12.55 -5.68
C ASP A 94 14.18 13.74 -6.32
N LEU A 95 14.90 14.77 -6.74
CA LEU A 95 14.32 15.90 -7.46
C LEU A 95 13.80 15.40 -8.81
N VAL A 96 12.47 15.36 -8.96
CA VAL A 96 11.82 15.00 -10.23
C VAL A 96 12.07 16.10 -11.27
N PRO A 97 12.71 15.78 -12.42
CA PRO A 97 12.88 16.74 -13.50
C PRO A 97 11.55 17.31 -14.00
N PRO A 98 11.51 18.56 -14.48
CA PRO A 98 10.34 19.05 -15.18
C PRO A 98 10.03 18.15 -16.39
N GLY A 99 8.76 17.80 -16.60
CA GLY A 99 8.30 17.01 -17.74
C GLY A 99 8.28 15.49 -17.53
N THR A 100 8.60 14.98 -16.35
CA THR A 100 8.60 13.53 -16.07
C THR A 100 7.24 12.83 -16.23
N ASN A 101 6.12 13.56 -16.11
CA ASN A 101 4.79 12.97 -16.33
C ASN A 101 4.45 12.95 -17.81
N THR A 102 4.84 11.88 -18.48
CA THR A 102 4.68 11.67 -19.92
C THR A 102 3.31 11.13 -20.29
N ILE A 103 2.72 10.30 -19.43
CA ILE A 103 1.40 9.69 -19.67
C ILE A 103 0.49 9.98 -18.49
N LYS A 104 -0.75 10.40 -18.80
CA LYS A 104 -1.80 10.60 -17.79
C LYS A 104 -2.87 9.55 -17.92
N VAL A 105 -3.38 9.13 -16.78
CA VAL A 105 -4.58 8.32 -16.65
C VAL A 105 -5.67 9.16 -15.99
N GLU A 106 -6.85 9.14 -16.58
CA GLU A 106 -8.10 9.62 -15.99
C GLU A 106 -8.95 8.42 -15.59
N ILE A 107 -9.45 8.44 -14.37
CA ILE A 107 -10.31 7.39 -13.82
C ILE A 107 -11.61 8.05 -13.38
N GLU A 108 -12.72 7.69 -14.01
CA GLU A 108 -14.07 8.01 -13.55
C GLU A 108 -14.60 6.84 -12.71
N TYR A 109 -15.09 7.15 -11.52
CA TYR A 109 -15.71 6.18 -10.61
C TYR A 109 -17.24 6.21 -10.72
N PHE A 110 -17.90 5.15 -10.26
CA PHE A 110 -19.37 5.06 -10.29
C PHE A 110 -20.09 6.12 -9.45
N ASP A 111 -19.41 6.69 -8.44
CA ASP A 111 -19.93 7.81 -7.64
C ASP A 111 -19.83 9.18 -8.35
N GLY A 112 -19.28 9.21 -9.56
CA GLY A 112 -19.08 10.43 -10.36
C GLY A 112 -17.75 11.14 -10.09
N THR A 113 -16.92 10.64 -9.16
CA THR A 113 -15.57 11.17 -8.92
C THR A 113 -14.70 10.98 -10.16
N ILE A 114 -13.91 11.99 -10.53
CA ILE A 114 -12.93 11.91 -11.60
C ILE A 114 -11.56 12.27 -11.04
N VAL A 115 -10.58 11.39 -11.25
CA VAL A 115 -9.20 11.58 -10.82
C VAL A 115 -8.28 11.53 -12.03
N LYS A 116 -7.38 12.51 -12.16
CA LYS A 116 -6.33 12.53 -13.17
C LYS A 116 -4.97 12.40 -12.49
N LYS A 117 -4.19 11.40 -12.88
CA LYS A 117 -2.86 11.11 -12.29
C LYS A 117 -1.84 10.79 -13.39
N GLY A 118 -0.57 11.07 -13.12
CA GLY A 118 0.53 10.59 -13.95
C GLY A 118 0.84 9.12 -13.66
N LEU A 119 1.44 8.42 -14.62
CA LEU A 119 1.95 7.06 -14.43
C LEU A 119 3.42 7.02 -13.99
N ASP A 120 4.11 8.16 -13.98
CA ASP A 120 5.54 8.25 -13.71
C ASP A 120 5.85 8.73 -12.28
N THR A 121 4.96 9.57 -11.72
CA THR A 121 5.14 10.17 -10.39
C THR A 121 3.83 10.31 -9.61
N THR A 122 3.95 10.41 -8.29
CA THR A 122 2.85 10.71 -7.37
C THR A 122 3.29 11.74 -6.33
N THR A 123 2.35 12.46 -5.73
CA THR A 123 2.63 13.39 -4.62
C THR A 123 1.94 12.88 -3.36
N VAL A 124 2.71 12.73 -2.27
CA VAL A 124 2.24 12.34 -0.94
C VAL A 124 2.79 13.35 0.06
N ASP A 125 1.92 13.95 0.86
CA ASP A 125 2.28 14.96 1.88
C ASP A 125 3.15 16.12 1.35
N GLY A 126 2.93 16.53 0.10
CA GLY A 126 3.67 17.62 -0.56
C GLY A 126 5.03 17.23 -1.14
N ILE A 127 5.45 15.97 -1.02
CA ILE A 127 6.68 15.44 -1.60
C ILE A 127 6.32 14.62 -2.85
N THR A 128 7.04 14.86 -3.95
CA THR A 128 6.84 14.12 -5.21
C THR A 128 7.80 12.94 -5.27
N TYR A 129 7.26 11.78 -5.61
CA TYR A 129 7.95 10.49 -5.67
C TYR A 129 7.84 9.88 -7.06
N TYR A 130 8.88 9.17 -7.50
CA TYR A 130 8.76 8.22 -8.60
C TYR A 130 7.89 7.03 -8.19
N ILE A 131 7.13 6.51 -9.13
CA ILE A 131 6.34 5.28 -8.95
C ILE A 131 6.78 4.24 -9.96
N LYS A 132 6.63 2.97 -9.59
CA LYS A 132 6.84 1.82 -10.47
C LYS A 132 5.66 0.86 -10.38
N GLY A 133 5.25 0.33 -11.52
CA GLY A 133 4.30 -0.78 -11.63
C GLY A 133 4.98 -2.04 -12.14
N ASP A 134 4.22 -3.11 -12.20
CA ASP A 134 4.64 -4.33 -12.91
C ASP A 134 4.65 -4.06 -14.43
N THR A 135 5.12 -5.05 -15.20
CA THR A 135 5.15 -4.97 -16.67
C THR A 135 3.76 -4.62 -17.22
N ALA A 136 3.71 -3.60 -18.08
CA ALA A 136 2.46 -3.18 -18.70
C ALA A 136 1.85 -4.30 -19.56
N PRO A 137 0.52 -4.46 -19.55
CA PRO A 137 -0.15 -5.41 -20.42
C PRO A 137 -0.04 -5.00 -21.88
N LYS A 138 -0.10 -5.95 -22.82
CA LYS A 138 0.03 -5.66 -24.26
C LYS A 138 -1.04 -4.68 -24.76
N CYS A 139 -2.26 -4.79 -24.24
CA CYS A 139 -3.36 -3.91 -24.61
C CYS A 139 -3.08 -2.44 -24.28
N TYR A 140 -2.23 -2.15 -23.28
CA TYR A 140 -1.84 -0.77 -22.95
C TYR A 140 -1.11 -0.09 -24.12
N GLU A 141 -0.14 -0.77 -24.73
CA GLU A 141 0.61 -0.23 -25.87
C GLU A 141 -0.30 0.01 -27.08
N GLU A 142 -1.26 -0.88 -27.31
CA GLU A 142 -2.27 -0.72 -28.38
C GLU A 142 -3.19 0.48 -28.13
N ILE A 143 -3.58 0.73 -26.87
CA ILE A 143 -4.42 1.88 -26.50
C ILE A 143 -3.62 3.19 -26.62
N ILE A 144 -2.37 3.21 -26.13
CA ILE A 144 -1.52 4.41 -26.19
C ILE A 144 -1.11 4.74 -27.63
N SER A 145 -0.76 3.75 -28.45
CA SER A 145 -0.42 3.98 -29.86
C SER A 145 -1.58 4.61 -30.64
N LYS A 146 -2.82 4.18 -30.41
CA LYS A 146 -4.02 4.84 -30.96
C LYS A 146 -4.17 6.28 -30.48
N THR A 147 -3.77 6.58 -29.25
CA THR A 147 -3.81 7.93 -28.67
C THR A 147 -2.83 8.87 -29.36
N SER A 148 -1.62 8.40 -29.69
CA SER A 148 -0.56 9.19 -30.34
C SER A 148 -0.78 9.40 -31.84
N LEU A 149 -1.71 8.68 -32.46
CA LEU A 149 -2.00 8.74 -33.90
C LEU A 149 -3.27 9.55 -34.23
N ASN A 150 -3.99 10.04 -33.20
CA ASN A 150 -5.26 10.77 -33.30
C ASN A 150 -5.12 12.26 -32.95
#